data_AF-A0AA46YQB1-F1
#
_entry.id   AF-A0AA46YQB1-F1
#
_cell.length_a   1.000
_cell.length_b   1.000
_cell.length_c   1.000
_cell.angle_alpha   90.00
_cell.angle_beta   90.00
_cell.angle_gamma   90.00
#
_symmetry.space_group_name_H-M   'P 1'
#
loop_
_entity.id
_entity.type
_entity.pdbx_description
1 polymer ?
#
loop_
_entity_poly.entity_id
_entity_poly.type
_entity_poly.pdbx_seq_one_letter_code
_entity_poly.pdbx_strand_id
1 'polypeptide(L)' 'MKKNTPKIRFMGFTDDWEQRKLGDIKDVRDGTHDSPKYKDEGYPLVTSKNLIKFLDVTKG' A
#
# COMPACT_ATOMS: atom_id res chain seq x y z
N MET A 1 8.46 -0.83 -30.41
CA MET A 1 7.29 -1.29 -29.61
C MET A 1 7.68 -1.25 -28.14
N LYS A 2 6.81 -0.78 -27.25
CA LYS A 2 7.09 -0.67 -25.80
C LYS A 2 7.03 -2.07 -25.20
N LYS A 3 8.05 -2.49 -24.45
CA LYS A 3 8.07 -3.79 -23.78
C LYS A 3 7.25 -3.70 -22.48
N ASN A 4 6.13 -4.41 -22.40
CA ASN A 4 5.26 -4.44 -21.22
C ASN A 4 5.64 -5.57 -20.24
N THR A 5 6.87 -6.08 -20.33
CA THR A 5 7.43 -7.07 -19.41
C THR A 5 8.51 -6.41 -18.53
N PRO A 6 8.39 -6.44 -17.19
CA PRO A 6 9.42 -5.96 -16.27
C PRO A 6 10.76 -6.68 -16.43
N LYS A 7 11.87 -6.00 -16.10
CA LYS A 7 13.22 -6.57 -16.17
C LYS A 7 13.45 -7.68 -15.13
N ILE A 8 12.77 -7.62 -13.99
CA ILE A 8 12.85 -8.59 -12.90
C ILE A 8 11.43 -9.06 -12.60
N ARG A 9 11.22 -10.38 -12.50
CA ARG A 9 9.92 -11.00 -12.20
C ARG A 9 10.12 -12.33 -11.50
N PHE A 10 9.13 -12.74 -10.71
CA PHE A 10 9.12 -14.06 -10.10
C PHE A 10 8.93 -15.15 -11.16
N MET A 11 9.50 -16.33 -10.91
CA MET A 11 9.32 -17.49 -11.79
C MET A 11 7.84 -17.86 -11.88
N GLY A 12 7.37 -18.22 -13.08
CA GLY A 12 5.98 -18.56 -13.35
C GLY A 12 5.08 -17.38 -13.75
N PHE A 13 5.51 -16.13 -13.58
CA PHE A 13 4.78 -14.95 -14.06
C PHE A 13 5.37 -14.47 -15.39
N THR A 14 5.10 -15.21 -16.46
CA THR A 14 5.77 -15.00 -17.77
C THR A 14 5.02 -14.11 -18.74
N ASP A 15 3.74 -13.87 -18.50
CA ASP A 15 2.86 -13.10 -19.38
C ASP A 15 3.19 -11.60 -19.35
N ASP A 16 2.78 -10.90 -20.40
CA ASP A 16 2.92 -9.45 -20.50
C ASP A 16 1.99 -8.74 -19.51
N TRP A 17 2.43 -7.58 -19.02
CA TRP A 17 1.54 -6.73 -18.24
C TRP A 17 0.53 -6.03 -19.13
N GLU A 18 -0.69 -5.96 -18.61
CA GLU A 18 -1.78 -5.22 -19.22
C GLU A 18 -2.29 -4.12 -18.29
N GLN A 19 -2.65 -2.98 -18.86
CA GLN A 19 -3.30 -1.92 -18.11
C GLN A 19 -4.78 -2.26 -17.91
N ARG A 20 -5.26 -2.12 -16.67
CA ARG A 20 -6.65 -2.33 -16.26
C ARG A 20 -7.10 -1.21 -15.33
N LYS A 21 -8.40 -0.89 -15.33
CA LYS A 21 -8.96 0.00 -14.31
C LYS A 21 -9.21 -0.80 -13.04
N LEU A 22 -8.91 -0.20 -11.89
CA LEU A 22 -9.04 -0.88 -10.60
C LEU A 22 -10.47 -1.40 -10.35
N GLY A 23 -11.49 -0.59 -10.69
CA GLY A 23 -12.90 -0.97 -10.52
C GLY A 23 -13.36 -2.12 -11.42
N ASP A 24 -12.64 -2.44 -12.49
CA ASP A 24 -12.99 -3.56 -13.38
C ASP A 24 -12.53 -4.91 -12.79
N ILE A 25 -11.48 -4.88 -11.95
CA ILE A 25 -10.84 -6.10 -11.43
C ILE A 25 -11.18 -6.37 -9.97
N LYS A 26 -11.56 -5.33 -9.21
CA LYS A 26 -11.90 -5.43 -7.79
C LYS A 26 -12.96 -4.42 -7.38
N ASP A 27 -13.90 -4.89 -6.57
CA ASP A 27 -14.79 -4.04 -5.78
C ASP A 27 -14.03 -3.51 -4.57
N VAL A 28 -13.69 -2.21 -4.59
CA VAL A 28 -12.98 -1.56 -3.50
C VAL A 28 -14.00 -1.09 -2.49
N ARG A 29 -14.10 -1.80 -1.37
CA ARG A 29 -14.90 -1.39 -0.22
C ARG A 29 -13.98 -0.92 0.88
N ASP A 30 -14.25 0.27 1.36
CA ASP A 30 -13.66 0.74 2.61
C ASP A 30 -14.48 0.19 3.78
N GLY A 31 -13.80 -0.26 4.83
CA GLY A 31 -14.46 -0.69 6.06
C GLY A 31 -14.95 0.51 6.87
N THR A 32 -15.69 0.26 7.94
CA THR A 32 -15.93 1.30 8.96
C THR A 32 -14.60 1.61 9.65
N HIS A 33 -13.93 2.65 9.19
CA HIS A 33 -12.65 3.14 9.72
C HIS A 33 -12.80 3.79 11.11
N ASP A 34 -13.25 3.03 12.10
CA ASP A 34 -13.03 3.43 13.48
C ASP A 34 -11.62 3.01 13.88
N SER A 35 -10.71 3.99 13.81
CA SER A 35 -9.40 3.84 14.44
C SER A 35 -9.62 3.50 15.93
N PRO A 36 -9.01 2.44 16.46
CA PRO A 36 -9.10 2.15 17.88
C PRO A 36 -8.68 3.38 18.70
N LYS A 37 -9.44 3.68 19.75
CA LYS A 37 -9.03 4.72 20.70
C LYS A 37 -7.69 4.34 21.32
N TYR A 38 -6.80 5.31 21.45
CA TYR A 38 -5.54 5.12 22.14
C TYR A 38 -5.82 4.68 23.58
N LYS A 39 -5.08 3.68 24.05
CA LYS A 39 -5.13 3.18 25.43
C LYS A 39 -3.72 3.22 25.98
N ASP A 40 -3.60 3.63 27.24
CA ASP A 40 -2.30 3.74 27.92
C ASP A 40 -1.77 2.39 28.41
N GLU A 41 -2.58 1.33 28.30
CA GLU A 41 -2.26 -0.02 28.74
C GLU A 41 -2.53 -1.06 27.63
N GLY A 42 -1.68 -2.08 27.56
CA GLY A 42 -1.76 -3.17 26.60
C GLY A 42 -0.78 -3.05 25.42
N TYR A 43 -1.15 -3.63 24.27
CA TYR A 43 -0.30 -3.61 23.08
C TYR A 43 -0.42 -2.27 22.33
N PRO A 44 0.70 -1.57 22.05
CA PRO A 44 0.64 -0.28 21.39
C PRO A 44 0.24 -0.42 19.92
N LEU A 45 -0.66 0.45 19.47
CA LEU A 45 -0.95 0.62 18.05
C LEU A 45 0.13 1.54 17.44
N VAL A 46 1.04 0.96 16.66
CA VAL A 46 2.06 1.70 15.91
C VAL A 46 1.60 1.85 14.46
N THR A 47 1.53 3.09 13.99
CA THR A 47 1.12 3.47 12.63
C THR A 47 2.19 4.35 11.98
N SER A 48 2.07 4.62 10.68
CA SER A 48 2.96 5.57 9.99
C SER A 48 2.97 6.97 10.63
N LYS A 49 1.90 7.37 11.33
CA LYS A 49 1.83 8.63 12.10
C LYS A 49 2.78 8.67 13.29
N ASN A 50 3.25 7.51 13.77
CA ASN A 50 4.25 7.44 14.83
C ASN A 50 5.68 7.67 14.30
N LEU A 51 5.89 7.52 12.99
CA LEU A 51 7.22 7.60 12.35
C LEU A 51 7.53 9.01 11.81
N ILE A 52 6.53 9.82 11.51
CA ILE A 52 6.68 11.19 10.98
C ILE A 52 7.36 12.17 11.94
N LYS A 53 7.46 11.88 13.24
CA LYS A 53 8.26 12.71 14.17
C LYS A 53 9.78 12.55 13.98
N PHE A 54 10.20 11.47 13.33
CA PHE A 54 11.61 11.13 13.09
C PHE A 54 12.01 11.26 11.62
N LEU A 55 11.04 11.53 10.75
CA LEU A 55 11.24 11.76 9.33
C LEU A 55 10.92 13.22 9.06
N ASP A 56 11.95 14.03 8.81
CA ASP A 56 11.76 15.40 8.35
C ASP A 56 11.25 15.38 6.90
N VAL A 57 9.93 15.28 6.75
CA VAL A 57 9.24 15.24 5.46
C VAL A 57 9.14 16.62 4.79
N THR A 58 9.73 17.67 5.40
CA THR A 58 9.74 19.04 4.84
C THR A 58 10.98 19.36 4.01
N LYS A 59 11.96 18.45 3.95
CA LYS A 59 13.11 18.56 3.04
C LYS A 59 12.77 17.92 1.70
N GLY A 60 12.13 18.70 0.84
CA GLY A 60 12.00 18.48 -0.60
C GLY A 60 12.69 19.60 -1.36
#